data_AF-A0A952Q1X7-F1
#
_entry.id   AF-A0A952Q1X7-F1
#
_cell.length_a   1.000
_cell.length_b   1.000
_cell.length_c   1.000
_cell.angle_alpha   90.00
_cell.angle_beta   90.00
_cell.angle_gamma   90.00
#
_symmetry.space_group_name_H-M   'P 1'
#
loop_
_entity.id
_entity.type
_entity.pdbx_description
1 polymer ?
#
loop_
_entity_poly.entity_id
_entity_poly.type
_entity_poly.pdbx_seq_one_letter_code
_entity_poly.pdbx_strand_id
1 'polypeptide(L)'
;MLDVKIILAGTWIALMLTYLLGDVLRIFAGDFVPGKINGLQMTQAMWLGIAVLMVIPIVMIIPSLTLDHVVNKWVNTIVAIFFFGFNLIGLPTYPSAYDKFLIVVGLVINVLTVWYAWQLV
;
A
#
# COMPACT_ATOMS: atom_id res chain seq x y z
N MET A 1 2.14 9.88 -22.17
CA MET A 1 2.83 10.32 -20.93
C MET A 1 1.86 10.62 -19.81
N LEU A 2 0.76 11.35 -20.08
CA LEU A 2 -0.37 11.44 -19.15
C LEU A 2 -0.91 10.05 -18.79
N ASP A 3 -0.92 9.12 -19.74
CA ASP A 3 -1.34 7.72 -19.51
C ASP A 3 -0.51 7.05 -18.42
N VAL A 4 0.81 7.26 -18.40
CA VAL A 4 1.70 6.70 -17.36
C VAL A 4 1.39 7.31 -15.99
N LYS A 5 1.12 8.62 -15.93
CA LYS A 5 0.68 9.30 -14.68
C LYS A 5 -0.65 8.73 -14.17
N ILE A 6 -1.60 8.48 -15.06
CA ILE A 6 -2.89 7.86 -14.72
C ILE A 6 -2.68 6.42 -14.25
N ILE A 7 -1.81 5.66 -14.91
CA ILE A 7 -1.47 4.29 -14.50
C ILE A 7 -0.86 4.30 -13.10
N LEU A 8 0.07 5.19 -12.80
CA LEU A 8 0.66 5.34 -11.46
C LEU A 8 -0.39 5.70 -10.40
N ALA A 9 -1.31 6.63 -10.69
CA ALA A 9 -2.43 6.89 -9.80
C ALA A 9 -3.29 5.63 -9.59
N GLY A 10 -3.53 4.86 -10.65
CA GLY A 10 -4.23 3.59 -10.62
C GLY A 10 -3.55 2.53 -9.76
N THR A 11 -2.21 2.43 -9.77
CA THR A 11 -1.49 1.47 -8.94
C THR A 11 -1.64 1.80 -7.45
N TRP A 12 -1.63 3.07 -7.06
CA TRP A 12 -1.88 3.47 -5.67
C TRP A 12 -3.31 3.16 -5.20
N ILE A 13 -4.30 3.39 -6.07
CA ILE A 13 -5.69 3.02 -5.81
C ILE A 13 -5.80 1.50 -5.62
N ALA A 14 -5.21 0.72 -6.54
CA ALA A 14 -5.22 -0.73 -6.46
C ALA A 14 -4.54 -1.25 -5.18
N LEU A 15 -3.41 -0.64 -4.79
CA LEU A 15 -2.70 -0.99 -3.56
C LEU A 15 -3.58 -0.76 -2.32
N MET A 16 -4.24 0.39 -2.22
CA MET A 16 -5.14 0.67 -1.09
C MET A 16 -6.35 -0.25 -1.05
N LEU A 17 -6.99 -0.49 -2.19
CA LEU A 17 -8.11 -1.40 -2.26
C LEU A 17 -7.70 -2.83 -1.87
N THR A 18 -6.48 -3.24 -2.17
CA THR A 18 -5.93 -4.53 -1.75
C THR A 18 -5.79 -4.61 -0.23
N TYR A 19 -5.27 -3.56 0.42
CA TYR A 19 -5.20 -3.50 1.89
C TYR A 19 -6.59 -3.53 2.54
N LEU A 20 -7.52 -2.71 2.03
CA LEU A 20 -8.88 -2.65 2.56
C LEU A 20 -9.61 -3.99 2.37
N LEU A 21 -9.40 -4.68 1.25
CA LEU A 21 -9.95 -6.02 1.05
C LEU A 21 -9.41 -7.01 2.08
N GLY A 22 -8.11 -6.95 2.42
CA GLY A 22 -7.52 -7.77 3.47
C GLY A 22 -8.17 -7.53 4.83
N ASP A 23 -8.40 -6.27 5.20
CA ASP A 23 -9.07 -5.91 6.45
C ASP A 23 -10.52 -6.40 6.48
N VAL A 24 -11.25 -6.23 5.37
CA VAL A 24 -12.63 -6.74 5.23
C VAL A 24 -12.66 -8.26 5.40
N LEU A 25 -11.79 -9.00 4.70
CA LEU A 25 -11.74 -10.46 4.83
C LEU A 25 -11.39 -10.89 6.26
N ARG A 26 -10.48 -10.19 6.94
CA ARG A 26 -10.11 -10.50 8.32
C ARG A 26 -11.28 -10.32 9.30
N ILE A 27 -12.11 -9.30 9.08
CA ILE A 27 -13.34 -9.09 9.86
C ILE A 27 -14.32 -10.25 9.63
N PHE A 28 -14.57 -10.62 8.36
CA PHE A 28 -15.55 -11.67 8.03
C PHE A 28 -15.07 -13.09 8.38
N ALA A 29 -13.77 -13.35 8.33
CA ALA A 29 -13.17 -14.63 8.73
C ALA A 29 -13.15 -14.82 10.26
N GLY A 30 -13.31 -13.74 11.04
CA GLY A 30 -13.17 -13.77 12.49
C GLY A 30 -11.71 -13.71 12.97
N ASP A 31 -10.76 -13.44 12.08
CA ASP A 31 -9.32 -13.32 12.35
C ASP A 31 -8.94 -11.95 12.95
N PHE A 32 -9.90 -11.27 13.59
CA PHE A 32 -9.74 -9.93 14.17
C PHE A 32 -10.34 -9.85 15.57
N VAL A 33 -9.63 -9.17 16.47
CA VAL A 33 -10.13 -8.83 17.81
C VAL A 33 -10.26 -7.31 17.90
N PRO A 34 -11.47 -6.76 18.19
CA PRO A 34 -11.68 -5.33 18.30
C PRO A 34 -10.67 -4.64 19.21
N GLY A 35 -10.03 -3.59 18.70
CA GLY A 35 -9.06 -2.78 19.44
C GLY A 35 -7.67 -3.41 19.60
N LYS A 36 -7.42 -4.60 19.02
CA LYS A 36 -6.13 -5.28 19.08
C LYS A 36 -5.55 -5.54 17.69
N ILE A 37 -4.22 -5.47 17.59
CA ILE A 37 -3.46 -5.95 16.43
C ILE A 37 -2.39 -6.89 16.97
N ASN A 38 -2.32 -8.11 16.44
CA ASN A 38 -1.39 -9.15 16.90
C ASN A 38 -1.42 -9.37 18.43
N GLY A 39 -2.62 -9.33 19.02
CA GLY A 39 -2.83 -9.51 20.46
C GLY A 39 -2.50 -8.29 21.34
N LEU A 40 -1.89 -7.24 20.78
CA LEU A 40 -1.55 -6.00 21.50
C LEU A 40 -2.73 -5.02 21.48
N GLN A 41 -3.06 -4.46 22.65
CA GLN A 41 -4.06 -3.40 22.74
C GLN A 41 -3.52 -2.12 22.13
N MET A 42 -4.24 -1.59 21.15
CA MET A 42 -3.80 -0.42 20.40
C MET A 42 -4.15 0.87 21.14
N THR A 43 -3.15 1.74 21.31
CA THR A 43 -3.35 3.09 21.87
C THR A 43 -3.83 4.08 20.78
N GLN A 44 -4.38 5.22 21.19
CA GLN A 44 -4.78 6.29 20.25
C GLN A 44 -3.62 6.77 19.37
N ALA A 45 -2.42 6.91 19.94
CA ALA A 45 -1.22 7.30 19.20
C ALA A 45 -0.84 6.27 18.14
N MET A 46 -0.97 4.97 18.44
CA MET A 46 -0.69 3.91 17.46
C MET A 46 -1.73 3.89 16.34
N TRP A 47 -3.01 4.11 16.64
CA TRP A 47 -4.05 4.26 15.61
C TRP A 47 -3.79 5.43 14.69
N LEU A 48 -3.40 6.58 15.24
CA LEU A 48 -3.01 7.74 14.46
C LEU A 48 -1.79 7.43 13.57
N GLY A 49 -0.80 6.72 14.10
CA GLY A 49 0.37 6.28 13.33
C GLY A 49 -0.01 5.40 12.12
N ILE A 50 -0.91 4.43 12.32
CA ILE A 50 -1.42 3.58 11.23
C ILE A 50 -2.22 4.42 10.23
N ALA A 51 -3.05 5.36 10.69
CA ALA A 51 -3.81 6.25 9.79
C ALA A 51 -2.89 7.10 8.92
N VAL A 52 -1.83 7.69 9.50
CA VAL A 52 -0.82 8.46 8.76
C VAL A 52 -0.05 7.58 7.79
N LEU A 53 0.29 6.35 8.17
CA LEU A 53 0.96 5.41 7.27
C LEU A 53 0.06 5.04 6.08
N MET A 54 -1.18 4.65 6.35
CA MET A 54 -2.11 4.11 5.35
C MET A 54 -2.76 5.19 4.49
N VAL A 55 -2.69 6.47 4.86
CA VAL A 55 -3.13 7.56 3.98
C VAL A 55 -2.12 7.87 2.88
N ILE A 56 -0.84 7.46 3.03
CA ILE A 56 0.21 7.76 2.04
C ILE A 56 -0.16 7.32 0.63
N PRO A 57 -0.61 6.06 0.38
CA PRO A 57 -1.01 5.65 -0.96
C PRO A 57 -2.17 6.48 -1.52
N ILE A 58 -3.12 6.90 -0.68
CA ILE A 58 -4.23 7.78 -1.10
C ILE A 58 -3.68 9.14 -1.54
N VAL A 59 -2.79 9.73 -0.73
CA VAL A 59 -2.16 11.02 -1.05
C VAL A 59 -1.35 10.91 -2.34
N MET A 60 -0.65 9.79 -2.56
CA MET A 60 0.20 9.55 -3.73
C MET A 60 -0.52 9.59 -5.07
N ILE A 61 -1.85 9.48 -5.09
CA ILE A 61 -2.68 9.68 -6.29
C ILE A 61 -2.46 11.09 -6.86
N ILE A 62 -2.44 12.12 -6.01
CA ILE A 62 -2.32 13.52 -6.42
C ILE A 62 -0.96 13.82 -7.07
N PRO A 63 0.21 13.61 -6.41
CA PRO A 63 1.51 13.89 -7.00
C PRO A 63 1.80 13.02 -8.23
N SER A 64 1.22 11.81 -8.31
CA SER A 64 1.32 10.98 -9.53
C SER A 64 0.70 11.66 -10.74
N LEU A 65 -0.33 12.50 -10.57
CA LEU A 65 -0.99 13.23 -11.65
C LEU A 65 -0.40 14.64 -11.86
N THR A 66 0.04 15.30 -10.79
CA THR A 66 0.39 16.73 -10.84
C THR A 66 1.88 17.01 -10.97
N LEU A 67 2.77 16.15 -10.46
CA LEU A 67 4.21 16.42 -10.49
C LEU A 67 4.83 16.22 -11.88
N ASP A 68 5.90 16.96 -12.16
CA ASP A 68 6.74 16.80 -13.35
C ASP A 68 7.41 15.43 -13.40
N HIS A 69 7.69 14.95 -14.61
CA HIS A 69 8.13 13.58 -14.88
C HIS A 69 9.32 13.13 -14.01
N VAL A 70 10.35 13.97 -13.88
CA VAL A 70 11.56 13.63 -13.11
C VAL A 70 11.25 13.45 -11.63
N VAL A 71 10.50 14.39 -11.03
CA VAL A 71 10.16 14.33 -9.59
C VAL A 71 9.19 13.18 -9.32
N ASN A 72 8.19 13.04 -10.18
CA ASN A 72 7.15 12.01 -10.09
C ASN A 72 7.75 10.59 -10.12
N LYS A 73 8.72 10.35 -11.00
CA LYS A 73 9.49 9.09 -11.07
C LYS A 73 10.13 8.73 -9.74
N TRP A 74 10.88 9.66 -9.14
CA TRP A 74 11.59 9.40 -7.90
C TRP A 74 10.65 9.23 -6.70
N VAL A 75 9.65 10.11 -6.59
CA VAL A 75 8.66 10.05 -5.49
C VAL A 75 7.91 8.72 -5.52
N ASN A 76 7.41 8.29 -6.69
CA ASN A 76 6.76 6.99 -6.83
C ASN A 76 7.68 5.82 -6.50
N THR A 77 8.93 5.85 -6.99
CA THR A 77 9.90 4.78 -6.76
C THR A 77 10.22 4.61 -5.28
N ILE A 78 10.54 5.71 -4.58
CA ILE A 78 10.93 5.67 -3.16
C ILE A 78 9.77 5.16 -2.30
N VAL A 79 8.56 5.70 -2.52
CA VAL A 79 7.39 5.31 -1.72
C VAL A 79 6.98 3.87 -2.00
N ALA A 80 7.05 3.41 -3.26
CA ALA A 80 6.75 2.01 -3.59
C ALA A 80 7.78 1.04 -2.99
N ILE A 81 9.07 1.37 -2.99
CA ILE A 81 10.11 0.57 -2.32
C ILE A 81 9.86 0.50 -0.81
N PHE A 82 9.48 1.61 -0.18
CA PHE A 82 9.13 1.63 1.23
C PHE A 82 7.96 0.68 1.54
N PHE A 83 6.85 0.76 0.80
CA PHE A 83 5.71 -0.14 1.01
C PHE A 83 6.02 -1.59 0.65
N PHE A 84 6.86 -1.83 -0.35
CA PHE A 84 7.32 -3.17 -0.67
C PHE A 84 8.07 -3.78 0.52
N GLY A 85 9.06 -3.04 1.08
CA GLY A 85 9.81 -3.49 2.26
C GLY A 85 8.93 -3.68 3.49
N PHE A 86 8.04 -2.73 3.76
CA PHE A 86 7.08 -2.80 4.87
C PHE A 86 6.22 -4.07 4.80
N ASN A 87 5.63 -4.35 3.64
CA ASN A 87 4.80 -5.54 3.44
C ASN A 87 5.60 -6.84 3.46
N LEU A 88 6.81 -6.84 2.91
CA LEU A 88 7.67 -8.02 2.90
C LEU A 88 8.07 -8.43 4.32
N ILE A 89 8.38 -7.45 5.18
CA ILE A 89 8.66 -7.68 6.61
C ILE A 89 7.40 -8.13 7.35
N GLY A 90 6.23 -7.59 6.99
CA GLY A 90 4.96 -7.95 7.59
C GLY A 90 4.46 -9.35 7.19
N LEU A 91 4.75 -9.82 5.98
CA LEU A 91 4.20 -11.06 5.40
C LEU A 91 4.31 -12.31 6.29
N PRO A 92 5.44 -12.58 6.99
CA PRO A 92 5.55 -13.74 7.88
C PRO A 92 4.64 -13.70 9.10
N THR A 93 4.11 -12.52 9.46
CA THR A 93 3.28 -12.34 10.66
C THR A 93 1.81 -12.73 10.46
N TYR A 94 1.36 -12.88 9.20
CA TYR A 94 -0.02 -13.24 8.90
C TYR A 94 -0.22 -14.76 8.86
N PRO A 95 -1.13 -15.34 9.64
CA PRO A 95 -1.37 -16.78 9.64
C PRO A 95 -2.18 -17.23 8.41
N SER A 96 -3.18 -16.44 8.02
CA SER A 96 -4.21 -16.81 7.05
C SER A 96 -3.72 -16.73 5.60
N ALA A 97 -4.14 -17.69 4.77
CA ALA A 97 -3.69 -17.79 3.39
C ALA A 97 -4.15 -16.63 2.50
N TYR A 98 -5.36 -16.11 2.74
CA TYR A 98 -5.91 -14.97 1.98
C TYR A 98 -5.09 -13.69 2.23
N ASP A 99 -4.63 -13.46 3.47
CA ASP A 99 -3.78 -12.32 3.81
C ASP A 99 -2.44 -12.41 3.07
N LYS A 100 -1.79 -13.59 3.10
CA LYS A 100 -0.55 -13.81 2.35
C LYS A 100 -0.72 -13.56 0.86
N PHE A 101 -1.81 -14.06 0.27
CA PHE A 101 -2.12 -13.85 -1.15
C PHE A 101 -2.27 -12.35 -1.47
N LEU A 102 -3.08 -11.62 -0.70
CA LEU A 102 -3.30 -10.19 -0.93
C LEU A 102 -2.03 -9.37 -0.72
N ILE A 103 -1.18 -9.73 0.24
CA ILE A 103 0.12 -9.09 0.41
C ILE A 103 1.01 -9.32 -0.81
N VAL A 104 1.08 -10.55 -1.33
CA VAL A 104 1.83 -10.86 -2.57
C VAL A 104 1.30 -10.04 -3.74
N VAL A 105 -0.02 -9.91 -3.90
CA VAL A 105 -0.62 -9.02 -4.91
C VAL A 105 -0.17 -7.57 -4.70
N GLY A 106 -0.17 -7.07 -3.46
CA GLY A 106 0.35 -5.75 -3.11
C GLY A 106 1.83 -5.56 -3.44
N LEU A 107 2.67 -6.58 -3.23
CA LEU A 107 4.10 -6.57 -3.62
C LEU A 107 4.24 -6.45 -5.15
N VAL A 108 3.45 -7.19 -5.93
CA VAL A 108 3.43 -7.08 -7.39
C VAL A 108 3.01 -5.68 -7.82
N ILE A 109 1.99 -5.10 -7.19
CA ILE A 109 1.55 -3.72 -7.47
C ILE A 109 2.69 -2.72 -7.21
N ASN A 110 3.45 -2.87 -6.11
CA ASN A 110 4.61 -2.01 -5.85
C ASN A 110 5.71 -2.15 -6.92
N VAL A 111 5.99 -3.37 -7.38
CA VAL A 111 6.93 -3.60 -8.49
C VAL A 111 6.45 -2.92 -9.77
N LEU A 112 5.15 -3.03 -10.09
CA LEU A 112 4.54 -2.35 -11.23
C LEU A 112 4.62 -0.81 -11.09
N THR A 113 4.38 -0.27 -9.90
CA THR A 113 4.53 1.17 -9.64
C THR A 113 5.95 1.64 -9.94
N VAL A 114 6.97 0.91 -9.49
CA VAL A 114 8.37 1.23 -9.83
C VAL A 114 8.59 1.14 -11.34
N TRP A 115 8.15 0.05 -11.97
CA TRP A 115 8.30 -0.14 -13.41
C TRP A 115 7.72 1.02 -14.23
N TYR A 116 6.46 1.40 -13.96
CA TYR A 116 5.80 2.51 -14.64
C TYR A 116 6.43 3.86 -14.31
N ALA A 117 6.93 4.07 -13.08
CA ALA A 117 7.63 5.29 -12.72
C ALA A 117 8.88 5.50 -13.59
N TRP A 118 9.60 4.43 -13.95
CA TRP A 118 10.75 4.50 -14.85
C TRP A 118 10.39 4.65 -16.33
N GLN A 119 9.13 4.53 -16.72
CA GLN A 119 8.64 4.89 -18.06
C GLN A 119 8.32 6.38 -18.21
N LEU A 120 8.34 7.15 -17.11
CA LEU A 120 8.39 8.61 -17.17
C LEU A 120 9.81 9.04 -17.60
N VAL A 121 10.05 9.03 -18.92
CA VAL A 121 11.27 9.54 -19.56
C VAL A 121 11.12 11.02 -19.83
#